data_AF-A0A7K0YLP3-F1
#
_entry.id   AF-A0A7K0YLP3-F1
#
_cell.length_a   1.000
_cell.length_b   1.000
_cell.length_c   1.000
_cell.angle_alpha   90.00
_cell.angle_beta   90.00
_cell.angle_gamma   90.00
#
_symmetry.space_group_name_H-M   'P 1'
#
loop_
_entity.id
_entity.type
_entity.pdbx_description
1 polymer ?
#
loop_
_entity_poly.entity_id
_entity_poly.type
_entity_poly.pdbx_seq_one_letter_code
_entity_poly.pdbx_strand_id
1 'polypeptide(L)' 'DDKFANPYIAAERGYIDRVIVPSETRVMVIRALRSLRGKRQILPPKKHGNIPL' A
#
# COMPACT_ATOMS: atom_id res chain seq x y z
N ASP A 1 -2.68 21.97 -16.44
CA ASP A 1 -3.49 21.06 -15.62
C ASP A 1 -2.86 19.70 -15.31
N ASP A 2 -1.68 19.35 -15.82
CA ASP A 2 -1.00 18.10 -15.46
C ASP A 2 -0.25 18.11 -14.13
N LYS A 3 -0.31 19.21 -13.35
CA LYS A 3 0.50 19.33 -12.13
C LYS A 3 0.11 18.32 -11.06
N PHE A 4 -1.18 17.99 -10.92
CA PHE A 4 -1.68 17.16 -9.82
C PHE A 4 -2.36 15.86 -10.25
N ALA A 5 -2.85 15.77 -11.49
CA ALA A 5 -3.56 14.60 -12.01
C ALA A 5 -2.60 13.50 -12.53
N ASN A 6 -1.52 13.24 -11.81
CA ASN A 6 -0.53 12.21 -12.13
C ASN A 6 0.00 11.55 -10.84
N PRO A 7 0.54 10.32 -10.90
CA PRO A 7 0.95 9.59 -9.71
C PRO A 7 2.32 10.04 -9.15
N TYR A 8 3.08 10.87 -9.87
CA TYR A 8 4.50 11.10 -9.57
C TYR A 8 4.71 11.94 -8.29
N ILE A 9 3.82 12.89 -8.00
CA ILE A 9 3.86 13.63 -6.73
C ILE A 9 3.66 12.69 -5.53
N ALA A 10 2.77 11.70 -5.65
CA ALA A 10 2.55 10.73 -4.58
C ALA A 10 3.75 9.78 -4.42
N ALA A 11 4.43 9.45 -5.52
CA ALA A 11 5.65 8.65 -5.50
C ALA A 11 6.82 9.40 -4.84
N GLU A 12 7.02 10.68 -5.17
CA GLU A 12 8.05 11.54 -4.55
C GLU A 12 7.89 11.65 -3.03
N ARG A 13 6.64 11.63 -2.53
CA ARG A 13 6.34 11.67 -1.09
C ARG A 13 6.35 10.30 -0.42
N GLY A 14 6.52 9.22 -1.18
CA GLY A 14 6.48 7.84 -0.66
C GLY A 14 5.08 7.39 -0.20
N TYR A 15 4.01 8.05 -0.66
CA TYR A 15 2.64 7.57 -0.40
C TYR A 15 2.31 6.32 -1.21
N ILE A 16 2.93 6.18 -2.38
CA ILE A 16 2.91 4.97 -3.18
C ILE A 16 4.35 4.47 -3.34
N ASP A 17 4.52 3.14 -3.25
CA ASP A 17 5.85 2.56 -3.34
C ASP A 17 6.45 2.65 -4.75
N ARG A 18 5.63 2.41 -5.79
CA ARG A 18 6.07 2.36 -7.20
C ARG A 18 4.94 2.68 -8.17
N VAL A 19 5.30 3.30 -9.30
CA VAL A 19 4.47 3.37 -10.52
C VAL A 19 4.94 2.25 -11.45
N ILE A 20 4.03 1.35 -11.85
CA ILE A 20 4.36 0.15 -12.65
C ILE A 20 3.60 0.14 -13.97
N VAL A 21 4.09 -0.61 -14.96
CA VAL A 21 3.30 -0.86 -16.17
C VAL A 21 2.13 -1.82 -15.87
N PRO A 22 0.96 -1.69 -16.53
CA PRO A 22 -0.21 -2.49 -16.20
C PRO A 22 0.01 -4.01 -16.25
N SER A 23 0.84 -4.49 -17.19
CA SER A 23 1.15 -5.91 -17.39
C SER A 23 1.98 -6.52 -16.25
N GLU A 24 2.70 -5.71 -15.47
CA GLU A 24 3.55 -6.18 -14.36
C GLU A 24 2.77 -6.43 -13.06
N THR A 25 1.51 -5.96 -12.99
CA THR A 25 0.68 -6.02 -11.78
C THR A 25 0.69 -7.40 -11.13
N ARG A 26 0.49 -8.47 -11.91
CA ARG A 26 0.46 -9.85 -11.39
C ARG A 26 1.78 -10.24 -10.73
N VAL A 27 2.91 -9.93 -11.37
CA VAL A 27 4.23 -10.29 -10.85
C VAL A 27 4.54 -9.50 -9.57
N MET A 28 4.17 -8.22 -9.53
CA MET A 28 4.38 -7.37 -8.36
C MET A 28 3.56 -7.85 -7.15
N VAL A 29 2.29 -8.20 -7.36
CA VAL A 29 1.42 -8.74 -6.30
C VAL A 29 1.99 -10.05 -5.74
N ILE A 30 2.42 -10.97 -6.62
CA ILE A 30 3.02 -12.24 -6.17
C ILE A 30 4.26 -12.00 -5.31
N ARG A 31 5.14 -11.06 -5.71
CA ARG A 31 6.34 -10.72 -4.95
C ARG A 31 6.00 -10.10 -3.59
N ALA A 32 5.05 -9.15 -3.56
CA ALA A 32 4.61 -8.51 -2.33
C ALA A 32 4.03 -9.52 -1.34
N LEU A 33 3.12 -10.41 -1.79
CA LEU A 33 2.53 -11.44 -0.95
C LEU A 33 3.56 -12.45 -0.42
N ARG A 34 4.56 -12.82 -1.22
CA ARG A 34 5.67 -13.67 -0.76
C ARG A 34 6.47 -13.00 0.34
N SER A 35 6.79 -11.71 0.20
CA SER A 35 7.53 -10.94 1.20
C SER A 35 6.72 -10.74 2.49
N LEU A 36 5.41 -10.53 2.38
CA LEU A 36 4.52 -10.25 3.52
C LEU A 36 4.06 -11.52 4.25
N ARG A 37 4.41 -12.72 3.76
CA ARG A 37 3.95 -14.00 4.31
C ARG A 37 4.21 -14.16 5.81
N GLY A 38 5.31 -13.59 6.31
CA GLY A 38 5.70 -13.67 7.72
C GLY A 38 5.25 -12.50 8.60
N LYS A 39 4.50 -11.52 8.07
CA LYS A 39 4.18 -10.30 8.81
C LYS A 39 3.30 -10.59 10.03
N ARG A 40 3.77 -10.20 11.22
CA ARG A 40 3.01 -10.23 12.47
C ARG A 40 2.94 -8.82 13.04
N GLN A 41 1.76 -8.40 13.49
CA GLN A 41 1.52 -7.10 14.11
C GLN A 41 0.60 -7.28 15.30
N ILE A 42 0.90 -6.57 16.40
CA ILE A 42 0.12 -6.58 17.63
C ILE A 42 -0.46 -5.19 17.83
N LEU A 43 -1.75 -5.12 18.17
CA LEU A 43 -2.42 -3.88 18.55
C LEU A 43 -2.46 -3.77 20.08
N PRO A 44 -2.58 -2.55 20.65
CA PRO A 44 -2.77 -2.37 22.09
C PRO A 44 -3.98 -3.17 22.61
N PRO A 45 -3.90 -3.78 23.82
CA PRO A 45 -4.97 -4.60 24.37
C PRO A 45 -6.21 -3.75 24.65
N LYS A 46 -7.37 -4.19 24.16
CA LYS A 46 -8.68 -3.55 24.36
C LYS A 46 -9.80 -4.59 24.21
N LYS A 47 -10.97 -4.35 24.81
CA LYS A 47 -12.14 -5.24 24.67
C LYS A 47 -12.62 -5.33 23.22
N HIS A 48 -12.74 -4.19 22.55
CA HIS A 48 -13.13 -4.07 21.14
C HIS A 48 -12.68 -2.69 20.61
N GLY A 49 -12.79 -2.48 19.30
CA GLY A 49 -12.69 -1.13 18.71
C GLY A 49 -13.92 -0.28 19.00
N ASN A 50 -13.83 1.02 18.72
CA ASN A 50 -14.96 1.94 18.68
C ASN A 50 -15.01 2.58 17.29
N ILE A 51 -15.44 1.80 16.30
CA ILE A 51 -15.59 2.31 14.94
C ILE A 51 -16.76 3.33 14.93
N PRO A 52 -16.64 4.49 14.27
CA PRO A 52 -17.78 5.38 14.08
C PRO A 52 -18.97 4.64 13.46
N LEU A 53 -20.17 4.92 13.96
CA LEU A 53 -21.44 4.41 13.43
C LEU A 53 -22.11 5.46 12.55
#